data_AF-A0A132A4W0-F1
#
_entry.id   AF-A0A132A4W0-F1
#
_cell.length_a   1.000
_cell.length_b   1.000
_cell.length_c   1.000
_cell.angle_alpha   90.00
_cell.angle_beta   90.00
_cell.angle_gamma   90.00
#
_symmetry.space_group_name_H-M   'P 1'
#
loop_
_entity.id
_entity.type
_entity.pdbx_description
1 polymer ?
#
loop_
_entity_poly.entity_id
_entity_poly.type
_entity_poly.pdbx_seq_one_letter_code
_entity_poly.pdbx_strand_id
1 'polypeptide(L)'
;MSSQIYPRNVIENVIKNFDLLISSTSIQAVLDHSHQIGRLLHYDENDFGLNNFFKLRNALNIKSLSKWNRVASILKALDQKSNQKEYFSRCKVQGKKILVIGGGISGLRASIELLLLGAQGISRKDYSK
;
A
#
# COMPACT_ATOMS: atom_id res chain seq x y z
N MET A 1 11.12 -3.99 -15.04
CA MET A 1 9.69 -4.13 -14.69
C MET A 1 8.89 -3.51 -15.81
N SER A 2 8.11 -4.31 -16.53
CA SER A 2 7.17 -3.83 -17.55
C SER A 2 6.10 -2.96 -16.89
N SER A 3 5.90 -1.75 -17.38
CA SER A 3 4.84 -0.86 -16.90
C SER A 3 3.49 -1.45 -17.33
N GLN A 4 2.77 -2.07 -16.39
CA GLN A 4 1.42 -2.57 -16.64
C GLN A 4 0.50 -1.38 -16.92
N ILE A 5 -0.07 -1.33 -18.13
CA ILE A 5 -0.96 -0.26 -18.56
C ILE A 5 -2.38 -0.66 -18.17
N TYR A 6 -3.00 0.14 -17.30
CA TYR A 6 -4.39 -0.07 -16.87
C TYR A 6 -5.35 0.75 -17.74
N PRO A 7 -6.51 0.19 -18.09
CA PRO A 7 -7.53 0.95 -18.82
C PRO A 7 -8.10 2.06 -17.93
N ARG A 8 -8.54 3.15 -18.55
CA ARG A 8 -8.96 4.38 -17.83
C ARG A 8 -10.08 4.14 -16.81
N ASN A 9 -11.05 3.28 -17.13
CA ASN A 9 -12.14 2.90 -16.23
C ASN A 9 -11.63 2.21 -14.94
N VAL A 10 -10.60 1.38 -15.04
CA VAL A 10 -9.96 0.73 -13.89
C VAL A 10 -9.28 1.78 -13.03
N ILE A 11 -8.52 2.71 -13.63
CA ILE A 11 -7.87 3.81 -12.90
C ILE A 11 -8.90 4.67 -12.15
N GLU A 12 -9.99 5.05 -12.80
CA GLU A 12 -11.06 5.83 -12.17
C GLU A 12 -11.71 5.08 -10.99
N ASN A 13 -11.91 3.77 -11.11
CA ASN A 13 -12.45 2.94 -10.02
C ASN A 13 -11.45 2.75 -8.87
N VAL A 14 -10.15 2.67 -9.15
CA VAL A 14 -9.11 2.65 -8.11
C VAL A 14 -9.13 3.94 -7.33
N ILE A 15 -9.18 5.10 -8.02
CA ILE A 15 -9.23 6.41 -7.35
C ILE A 15 -10.48 6.54 -6.48
N LYS A 16 -11.66 6.12 -6.97
CA LYS A 16 -12.90 6.13 -6.18
C LYS A 16 -12.79 5.27 -4.92
N ASN A 17 -12.30 4.04 -5.04
CA ASN A 17 -12.12 3.17 -3.88
C ASN A 17 -11.07 3.73 -2.90
N PHE A 18 -10.01 4.36 -3.40
CA PHE A 18 -9.01 4.99 -2.54
C PHE A 18 -9.60 6.19 -1.78
N ASP A 19 -10.42 7.01 -2.45
CA ASP A 19 -11.10 8.14 -1.83
C ASP A 19 -12.11 7.69 -0.75
N LEU A 20 -12.87 6.63 -1.03
CA LEU A 20 -13.76 6.00 -0.05
C LEU A 20 -13.00 5.38 1.12
N LEU A 21 -11.86 4.74 0.86
CA LEU A 21 -10.98 4.19 1.90
C LEU A 21 -10.53 5.30 2.87
N ILE A 22 -10.09 6.45 2.36
CA ILE A 22 -9.64 7.58 3.21
C ILE A 22 -10.79 8.15 4.04
N SER A 23 -12.01 8.20 3.48
CA SER A 23 -13.19 8.72 4.18
C SER A 23 -13.87 7.71 5.11
N SER A 24 -13.44 6.45 5.11
CA SER A 24 -14.11 5.37 5.84
C SER A 24 -13.99 5.56 7.36
N THR A 25 -15.09 5.33 8.07
CA THR A 25 -15.17 5.40 9.54
C THR A 25 -15.27 4.02 10.20
N SER A 26 -15.30 2.94 9.41
CA SER A 26 -15.36 1.56 9.91
C SER A 26 -14.21 0.72 9.35
N ILE A 27 -13.70 -0.20 10.17
CA ILE A 27 -12.62 -1.12 9.79
C ILE A 27 -13.05 -1.98 8.59
N GLN A 28 -14.31 -2.42 8.57
CA GLN A 28 -14.83 -3.26 7.49
C GLN A 28 -14.78 -2.52 6.15
N ALA A 29 -15.22 -1.26 6.09
CA ALA A 29 -15.16 -0.46 4.87
C ALA A 29 -13.71 -0.22 4.41
N VAL A 30 -12.79 0.05 5.34
CA VAL A 30 -11.36 0.18 5.04
C VAL A 30 -10.81 -1.10 4.39
N LEU A 31 -11.14 -2.27 4.94
CA LEU A 31 -10.71 -3.56 4.40
C LEU A 31 -11.34 -3.84 3.03
N ASP A 32 -12.63 -3.58 2.86
CA ASP A 32 -13.34 -3.85 1.61
C ASP A 32 -12.80 -2.98 0.47
N HIS A 33 -12.66 -1.67 0.67
CA HIS A 33 -12.08 -0.79 -0.35
C HIS A 33 -10.61 -1.12 -0.64
N SER A 34 -9.84 -1.52 0.37
CA SER A 34 -8.46 -1.99 0.20
C SER A 34 -8.39 -3.25 -0.68
N HIS A 35 -9.25 -4.24 -0.42
CA HIS A 35 -9.34 -5.46 -1.24
C HIS A 35 -9.78 -5.16 -2.66
N GLN A 36 -10.73 -4.24 -2.87
CA GLN A 36 -11.16 -3.85 -4.22
C GLN A 36 -10.03 -3.19 -5.01
N ILE A 37 -9.23 -2.32 -4.38
CA ILE A 37 -8.02 -1.75 -5.00
C ILE A 37 -7.05 -2.87 -5.40
N GLY A 38 -6.80 -3.82 -4.49
CA GLY A 38 -5.93 -4.97 -4.75
C GLY A 38 -6.41 -5.82 -5.93
N ARG A 39 -7.72 -6.07 -6.04
CA ARG A 39 -8.33 -6.80 -7.17
C ARG A 39 -8.17 -6.05 -8.48
N LEU A 40 -8.45 -4.73 -8.49
CA LEU A 40 -8.36 -3.89 -9.68
C LEU A 40 -6.92 -3.76 -10.21
N LEU A 41 -5.94 -3.78 -9.33
CA LEU A 41 -4.51 -3.65 -9.66
C LEU A 41 -3.77 -4.99 -9.69
N HIS A 42 -4.49 -6.11 -9.60
CA HIS A 42 -3.91 -7.45 -9.57
C HIS A 42 -2.73 -7.56 -8.59
N TYR A 43 -2.95 -7.11 -7.35
CA TYR A 43 -1.98 -7.33 -6.29
C TYR A 43 -1.73 -8.82 -6.14
N ASP A 44 -0.46 -9.17 -6.01
CA ASP A 44 -0.09 -10.54 -5.68
C ASP A 44 -0.23 -10.68 -4.17
N GLU A 45 -1.05 -11.64 -3.76
CA GLU A 45 -1.33 -11.94 -2.35
C GLU A 45 -0.06 -12.39 -1.61
N ASN A 46 0.96 -12.85 -2.35
CA ASN A 46 2.26 -13.25 -1.83
C ASN A 46 3.31 -12.12 -1.85
N ASP A 47 2.95 -10.94 -2.38
CA ASP A 47 3.86 -9.81 -2.51
C ASP A 47 3.79 -8.92 -1.26
N PHE A 48 4.55 -9.35 -0.25
CA PHE A 48 4.65 -8.69 1.04
C PHE A 48 5.70 -7.57 0.97
N GLY A 49 5.27 -6.31 0.88
CA GLY A 49 6.17 -5.16 0.91
C GLY A 49 5.66 -3.94 0.16
N LEU A 50 6.58 -3.03 -0.21
CA LEU A 50 6.26 -1.79 -0.93
C LEU A 50 5.90 -2.01 -2.41
N ASN A 51 6.01 -3.22 -2.94
CA ASN A 51 5.74 -3.48 -4.37
C ASN A 51 4.29 -3.16 -4.75
N ASN A 52 3.31 -3.54 -3.92
CA ASN A 52 1.91 -3.19 -4.13
C ASN A 52 1.68 -1.66 -4.05
N PHE A 53 2.42 -0.95 -3.19
CA PHE A 53 2.43 0.52 -3.17
C PHE A 53 3.02 1.10 -4.46
N PHE A 54 4.11 0.55 -4.99
CA PHE A 54 4.67 1.00 -6.27
C PHE A 54 3.73 0.70 -7.45
N LYS A 55 3.02 -0.44 -7.45
CA LYS A 55 1.97 -0.74 -8.43
C LYS A 55 0.85 0.31 -8.36
N LEU A 56 0.37 0.65 -7.16
CA LEU A 56 -0.62 1.72 -6.96
C LEU A 56 -0.13 3.06 -7.50
N ARG A 57 1.07 3.47 -7.10
CA ARG A 57 1.68 4.74 -7.52
C ARG A 57 1.82 4.83 -9.03
N ASN A 58 2.29 3.77 -9.66
CA ASN A 58 2.50 3.72 -11.11
C ASN A 58 1.16 3.73 -11.87
N ALA A 59 0.15 3.00 -11.38
CA ALA A 59 -1.19 3.01 -11.95
C ALA A 59 -1.85 4.40 -11.84
N LEU A 60 -1.63 5.09 -10.73
CA LEU A 60 -2.24 6.38 -10.41
C LEU A 60 -1.38 7.58 -10.83
N ASN A 61 -0.65 7.51 -11.94
CA ASN A 61 0.27 8.57 -12.41
C ASN A 61 -0.25 9.99 -12.08
N ILE A 62 0.53 10.76 -11.33
CA ILE A 62 0.15 12.01 -10.66
C ILE A 62 -0.53 13.02 -11.61
N LYS A 63 -0.18 13.00 -12.91
CA LYS A 63 -0.82 13.83 -13.93
C LYS A 63 -2.33 13.58 -14.08
N SER A 64 -2.80 12.38 -13.77
CA SER A 64 -4.23 11.98 -13.85
C SER A 64 -5.04 12.34 -12.60
N LEU A 65 -4.37 12.77 -11.52
CA LEU A 65 -4.98 13.00 -10.21
C LEU A 65 -5.34 14.49 -9.94
N SER A 66 -5.25 15.39 -10.93
CA SER A 66 -5.51 16.83 -10.74
C SER A 66 -6.91 17.16 -10.21
N LYS A 67 -7.90 16.27 -10.41
CA LYS A 67 -9.25 16.38 -9.85
C LYS A 67 -9.40 15.79 -8.44
N TRP A 68 -8.40 15.05 -7.95
CA TRP A 68 -8.44 14.23 -6.74
C TRP A 68 -7.31 14.63 -5.79
N ASN A 69 -7.31 15.91 -5.39
CA ASN A 69 -6.24 16.55 -4.62
C ASN A 69 -5.87 15.80 -3.32
N ARG A 70 -6.85 15.22 -2.63
CA ARG A 70 -6.64 14.46 -1.39
C ARG A 70 -5.82 13.19 -1.65
N VAL A 71 -6.22 12.39 -2.65
CA VAL A 71 -5.51 11.17 -3.06
C VAL A 71 -4.10 11.50 -3.51
N ALA A 72 -3.94 12.55 -4.33
CA ALA A 72 -2.63 13.02 -4.79
C ALA A 72 -1.70 13.41 -3.63
N SER A 73 -2.21 14.16 -2.66
CA SER A 73 -1.45 14.62 -1.49
C SER A 73 -0.96 13.44 -0.63
N ILE A 74 -1.84 12.46 -0.37
CA ILE A 74 -1.49 11.27 0.41
C ILE A 74 -0.44 10.44 -0.31
N LEU A 75 -0.61 10.17 -1.61
CA LEU A 75 0.37 9.42 -2.40
C LEU A 75 1.73 10.13 -2.42
N LYS A 76 1.73 11.46 -2.53
CA LYS A 76 2.97 12.26 -2.47
C LYS A 76 3.64 12.15 -1.10
N ALA A 77 2.89 12.25 -0.01
CA ALA A 77 3.44 12.11 1.35
C ALA A 77 4.02 10.71 1.59
N LEU A 78 3.34 9.66 1.13
CA LEU A 78 3.83 8.29 1.21
C LEU A 78 5.09 8.07 0.36
N ASP A 79 5.12 8.60 -0.85
CA ASP A 79 6.27 8.53 -1.75
C ASP A 79 7.48 9.26 -1.14
N GLN A 80 7.28 10.47 -0.63
CA GLN A 80 8.31 11.23 0.08
C GLN A 80 8.87 10.45 1.27
N LYS A 81 7.99 9.84 2.09
CA LYS A 81 8.42 9.02 3.22
C LYS A 81 9.22 7.80 2.76
N SER A 82 8.77 7.09 1.72
CA SER A 82 9.48 5.90 1.20
C SER A 82 10.87 6.19 0.63
N ASN A 83 11.13 7.44 0.23
CA ASN A 83 12.40 7.91 -0.32
C ASN A 83 13.27 8.66 0.72
N GLN A 84 13.02 8.51 2.03
CA GLN A 84 13.91 9.05 3.06
C GLN A 84 15.20 8.22 3.15
N LYS A 85 16.33 8.90 3.41
CA LYS A 85 17.69 8.33 3.43
C LYS A 85 17.82 7.11 4.36
N GLU A 86 17.13 7.14 5.49
CA GLU A 86 17.11 6.06 6.49
C GLU A 86 16.55 4.72 5.95
N TYR A 87 15.71 4.76 4.92
CA TYR A 87 15.14 3.56 4.29
C TYR A 87 15.95 3.08 3.07
N PHE A 88 17.07 3.71 2.72
CA PHE A 88 17.98 3.22 1.66
C PHE A 88 18.95 2.16 2.18
N SER A 89 19.22 2.13 3.48
CA SER A 89 20.03 1.10 4.14
C SER A 89 19.24 -0.19 4.41
N ARG A 90 18.45 -0.65 3.42
CA ARG A 90 17.55 -1.81 3.50
C ARG A 90 18.25 -3.13 3.89
N CYS A 91 19.58 -3.19 3.81
CA CYS A 91 20.39 -4.40 3.97
C CYS A 91 20.14 -5.26 5.22
N LYS A 92 19.70 -4.73 6.37
CA LYS A 92 19.62 -5.54 7.61
C LYS A 92 18.32 -6.35 7.76
N VAL A 93 17.22 -5.85 7.18
CA VAL A 93 15.87 -6.39 7.40
C VAL A 93 15.16 -6.75 6.09
N GLN A 94 15.76 -6.40 4.95
CA GLN A 94 15.24 -6.76 3.62
C GLN A 94 14.98 -8.27 3.51
N GLY A 95 13.76 -8.63 3.10
CA GLY A 95 13.35 -10.02 2.90
C GLY A 95 13.12 -10.82 4.19
N LYS A 96 13.34 -10.23 5.38
CA LYS A 96 13.04 -10.91 6.64
C LYS A 96 11.54 -10.92 6.90
N LYS A 97 11.03 -12.10 7.24
CA LYS A 97 9.66 -12.34 7.66
C LYS A 97 9.46 -11.85 9.11
N ILE A 98 8.52 -10.95 9.34
CA ILE A 98 8.24 -10.41 10.67
C ILE A 98 6.77 -10.58 11.01
N LEU A 99 6.52 -11.07 12.23
CA LEU A 99 5.20 -11.13 12.84
C LEU A 99 5.06 -9.98 13.83
N VAL A 100 4.08 -9.12 13.62
CA VAL A 100 3.71 -8.08 14.60
C VAL A 100 2.46 -8.55 15.34
N ILE A 101 2.54 -8.58 16.67
CA ILE A 101 1.43 -8.99 17.54
C ILE A 101 0.77 -7.73 18.11
N GLY A 102 -0.49 -7.51 17.74
CA GLY A 102 -1.31 -6.39 18.20
C GLY A 102 -1.54 -5.31 17.13
N GLY A 103 -2.80 -4.93 16.93
CA GLY A 103 -3.25 -3.93 15.95
C GLY A 103 -3.48 -2.53 16.52
N GLY A 104 -2.91 -2.23 17.69
CA GLY A 104 -2.94 -0.88 18.27
C GLY A 104 -2.04 0.09 17.50
N ILE A 105 -2.09 1.38 17.86
CA ILE A 105 -1.37 2.46 17.18
C ILE A 105 0.14 2.16 17.09
N SER A 106 0.75 1.70 18.17
CA SER A 106 2.18 1.34 18.21
C SER A 106 2.52 0.15 17.31
N GLY A 107 1.70 -0.91 17.31
CA GLY A 107 1.88 -2.09 16.45
C GLY A 107 1.75 -1.76 14.97
N LEU A 108 0.73 -0.98 14.60
CA LEU A 108 0.56 -0.49 13.23
C LEU A 108 1.72 0.41 12.80
N ARG A 109 2.14 1.32 13.68
CA ARG A 109 3.27 2.23 13.42
C ARG A 109 4.57 1.46 13.17
N ALA A 110 4.86 0.46 14.00
CA ALA A 110 6.03 -0.41 13.86
C ALA A 110 5.96 -1.22 12.55
N SER A 111 4.79 -1.75 12.22
CA SER A 111 4.57 -2.50 10.97
C SER A 111 4.90 -1.65 9.74
N ILE A 112 4.48 -0.38 9.71
CA ILE A 112 4.78 0.55 8.61
C ILE A 112 6.30 0.78 8.48
N GLU A 113 7.02 0.99 9.59
CA GLU A 113 8.48 1.19 9.53
C GLU A 113 9.22 -0.04 9.03
N LEU A 114 8.81 -1.23 9.50
CA LEU A 114 9.40 -2.49 9.06
C LEU A 114 9.18 -2.73 7.56
N LEU A 115 7.97 -2.42 7.05
CA LEU A 115 7.68 -2.48 5.61
C LEU A 115 8.57 -1.51 4.80
N LEU A 116 8.79 -0.29 5.30
CA LEU A 116 9.67 0.71 4.65
C LEU A 116 11.14 0.26 4.61
N LEU A 117 11.60 -0.45 5.64
CA LEU A 117 12.92 -1.08 5.71
C LEU A 117 13.06 -2.33 4.82
N GLY A 118 11.98 -2.79 4.19
CA GLY A 118 11.97 -3.93 3.27
C GLY A 118 11.67 -5.29 3.92
N ALA A 119 11.16 -5.31 5.15
CA ALA A 119 10.66 -6.53 5.77
C ALA A 119 9.41 -7.05 5.05
N GLN A 120 9.23 -8.37 5.09
CA GLN A 120 8.01 -9.03 4.64
C GLN A 120 7.08 -9.18 5.85
N GLY A 121 6.03 -8.38 5.89
CA GLY A 121 4.99 -8.52 6.92
C GLY A 121 4.18 -9.79 6.69
N ILE A 122 4.07 -10.64 7.71
CA ILE A 122 3.19 -11.82 7.70
C ILE A 122 1.93 -11.47 8.48
N SER A 123 0.76 -11.67 7.88
CA SER A 123 -0.52 -11.54 8.59
C SER A 123 -0.95 -12.91 9.12
N ARG A 124 -1.64 -12.94 10.26
CA ARG A 124 -1.98 -14.16 11.02
C ARG A 124 -2.74 -15.23 10.21
N LYS A 125 -3.36 -14.88 9.07
CA LYS A 125 -4.03 -15.84 8.17
C LYS A 125 -3.10 -16.93 7.64
N ASP A 126 -1.79 -16.70 7.62
CA ASP A 126 -0.80 -17.67 7.12
C ASP A 126 -0.51 -18.83 8.08
N TYR A 127 -1.15 -18.86 9.26
CA TYR A 127 -0.99 -19.91 10.29
C TYR A 127 -2.18 -20.86 10.41
N SER A 128 -3.27 -20.66 9.65
CA SER A 128 -4.32 -21.68 9.53
C SER A 128 -3.99 -22.61 8.36
N LYS A 129 -3.21 -23.64 8.66
CA LYS A 129 -3.25 -24.90 7.89
C LYS A 129 -4.41 -25.75 8.37
#